data_AF-A0A7S6SDB7-F1
#
_entry.id   AF-A0A7S6SDB7-F1
#
_cell.length_a   1.000
_cell.length_b   1.000
_cell.length_c   1.000
_cell.angle_alpha   90.00
_cell.angle_beta   90.00
_cell.angle_gamma   90.00
#
_symmetry.space_group_name_H-M   'P 1'
#
loop_
_entity.id
_entity.type
_entity.pdbx_description
1 polymer ?
#
loop_
_entity_poly.entity_id
_entity_poly.type
_entity_poly.pdbx_seq_one_letter_code
_entity_poly.pdbx_strand_id
1 'polypeptide(L)' 'MSKFRKNFSEKKWNKCCGSMCKDCDIYNAYREEFGKKEGEKKFLKDHARMSGKK' A
#
# COMPACT_ATOMS: atom_id res chain seq x y z
N MET A 1 4.76 4.93 -12.23
CA MET A 1 3.89 4.97 -11.03
C MET A 1 2.91 3.82 -11.17
N SER A 2 2.75 2.96 -10.15
CA SER A 2 1.76 1.87 -10.21
C SER A 2 0.36 2.47 -10.25
N LYS A 3 -0.40 2.21 -11.32
CA LYS A 3 -1.80 2.65 -11.45
C LYS A 3 -2.65 2.15 -10.28
N PHE A 4 -2.29 1.00 -9.72
CA PHE A 4 -2.98 0.37 -8.61
C PHE A 4 -3.12 1.26 -7.37
N ARG A 5 -2.12 2.12 -7.08
CA ARG A 5 -2.22 3.03 -5.94
C ARG A 5 -3.36 4.04 -6.06
N LYS A 6 -3.72 4.42 -7.30
CA LYS A 6 -4.76 5.40 -7.60
C LYS A 6 -6.17 4.84 -7.38
N ASN A 7 -6.33 3.52 -7.29
CA ASN A 7 -7.61 2.90 -6.90
C ASN A 7 -7.95 3.14 -5.42
N PHE A 8 -6.98 3.55 -4.62
CA PHE A 8 -7.16 3.80 -3.19
C PHE A 8 -7.00 5.29 -2.89
N SER A 9 -7.97 5.84 -2.15
CA SER A 9 -7.93 7.23 -1.71
C SER A 9 -6.82 7.45 -0.69
N GLU A 10 -6.21 8.65 -0.68
CA GLU A 10 -5.17 9.07 0.28
C GLU A 10 -5.57 8.84 1.74
N LYS A 11 -6.86 8.96 2.08
CA LYS A 11 -7.37 8.64 3.43
C LYS A 11 -7.14 7.17 3.80
N LYS A 12 -7.35 6.23 2.88
CA LYS A 12 -7.06 4.80 3.13
C LYS A 12 -5.55 4.57 3.28
N TRP A 13 -4.73 5.29 2.53
CA TRP A 13 -3.26 5.23 2.67
C TRP A 13 -2.77 5.72 4.03
N ASN A 14 -3.32 6.84 4.53
CA ASN A 14 -2.99 7.37 5.86
C ASN A 14 -3.57 6.52 7.00
N LYS A 15 -4.75 5.91 6.80
CA LYS A 15 -5.35 4.99 7.78
C LYS A 15 -4.59 3.66 7.85
N CYS A 16 -3.85 3.33 6.80
CA CYS A 16 -3.02 2.16 6.72
C CYS A 16 -1.69 2.42 7.44
N CYS A 17 -1.37 1.62 8.47
CA CYS A 17 -0.06 1.66 9.11
C CYS A 17 1.03 1.32 8.09
N GLY A 18 2.06 2.16 7.98
CA GLY A 18 3.19 1.99 7.05
C GLY A 18 4.08 0.77 7.32
N SER A 19 3.72 -0.05 8.29
CA SER A 19 4.39 -1.30 8.63
C SER A 19 3.38 -2.43 8.52
N MET A 20 3.41 -3.19 7.40
CA MET A 20 2.77 -4.49 7.18
C MET A 20 1.51 -4.77 8.02
N CYS A 21 0.55 -3.85 8.03
CA CYS A 21 -0.66 -4.04 8.82
C CYS A 21 -1.58 -4.97 8.03
N LYS A 22 -1.80 -6.18 8.56
CA LYS A 22 -2.76 -7.16 8.00
C LYS A 22 -4.17 -6.59 7.90
N ASP A 23 -4.50 -5.61 8.73
CA ASP A 23 -5.79 -4.92 8.75
C ASP A 23 -5.98 -3.90 7.61
N CYS A 24 -4.94 -3.67 6.81
CA CYS A 24 -5.02 -2.72 5.72
C CYS A 24 -5.54 -3.36 4.44
N ASP A 25 -6.73 -2.94 4.01
CA ASP A 25 -7.32 -3.28 2.71
C ASP A 25 -6.35 -3.09 1.54
N ILE A 26 -5.59 -1.99 1.55
CA ILE A 26 -4.61 -1.71 0.49
C ILE A 26 -3.50 -2.78 0.51
N TYR A 27 -3.00 -3.15 1.68
CA TYR A 27 -1.96 -4.17 1.82
C TYR A 27 -2.44 -5.53 1.33
N ASN A 28 -3.65 -5.95 1.67
CA ASN A 28 -4.23 -7.20 1.17
C ASN A 28 -4.45 -7.14 -0.34
N ALA A 29 -5.02 -6.06 -0.88
CA ALA A 29 -5.23 -5.91 -2.31
C ALA A 29 -3.91 -5.99 -3.11
N TYR A 30 -2.82 -5.40 -2.58
CA TYR A 30 -1.50 -5.53 -3.20
C TYR A 30 -0.98 -6.97 -3.14
N ARG A 31 -1.24 -7.71 -2.06
CA ARG A 31 -0.84 -9.13 -1.93
C ARG A 31 -1.68 -10.06 -2.77
N GLU A 32 -2.95 -9.76 -3.00
CA GLU A 32 -3.81 -10.49 -3.92
C GLU A 32 -3.41 -10.24 -5.37
N GLU A 33 -3.16 -8.98 -5.76
CA GLU A 33 -2.84 -8.65 -7.15
C GLU A 33 -1.40 -9.03 -7.55
N PHE A 34 -0.42 -8.84 -6.65
CA PHE A 34 1.00 -9.05 -6.96
C PHE A 34 1.63 -10.23 -6.20
N GLY A 35 0.88 -10.92 -5.33
CA GLY A 35 1.39 -11.99 -4.47
C GLY A 35 2.02 -11.48 -3.17
N LYS A 36 2.15 -12.37 -2.16
CA LYS A 36 2.60 -12.00 -0.80
C LYS A 36 3.89 -11.17 -0.79
N LYS A 37 4.99 -11.67 -1.38
CA LYS A 37 6.29 -10.98 -1.35
C LYS A 37 6.33 -9.72 -2.22
N GLU A 38 5.79 -9.79 -3.43
CA GLU A 38 5.88 -8.68 -4.38
C GLU A 38 4.90 -7.56 -4.04
N GLY A 39 3.68 -7.92 -3.64
CA GLY A 39 2.66 -7.02 -3.11
C GLY A 39 3.14 -6.27 -1.88
N GLU A 40 3.82 -6.93 -0.95
CA GLU A 40 4.45 -6.30 0.21
C GLU A 40 5.48 -5.23 -0.19
N LYS A 41 6.39 -5.56 -1.12
CA LYS A 41 7.39 -4.60 -1.63
C LYS A 41 6.74 -3.42 -2.35
N LYS A 42 5.76 -3.67 -3.21
CA LYS A 42 5.05 -2.62 -3.97
C LYS A 42 4.24 -1.73 -3.04
N PHE A 43 3.52 -2.31 -2.09
CA PHE A 43 2.76 -1.58 -1.08
C PHE A 43 3.68 -0.66 -0.26
N LEU A 44 4.79 -1.17 0.29
CA LEU A 44 5.71 -0.36 1.08
C LEU A 44 6.30 0.82 0.27
N LYS A 45 6.61 0.59 -1.01
CA LYS A 45 7.15 1.62 -1.90
C LYS A 45 6.13 2.71 -2.23
N ASP A 46 4.86 2.34 -2.45
CA ASP A 46 3.78 3.31 -2.68
C ASP A 46 3.34 3.98 -1.37
N HIS A 47 3.26 3.24 -0.26
CA HIS A 47 2.94 3.77 1.07
C HIS A 47 3.96 4.81 1.51
N ALA A 48 5.26 4.53 1.40
CA ALA A 48 6.32 5.51 1.70
C ALA A 48 6.20 6.79 0.86
N ARG A 49 5.73 6.68 -0.39
CA ARG A 49 5.46 7.83 -1.25
C ARG A 49 4.19 8.60 -0.88
N MET A 50 3.18 7.92 -0.34
CA MET A 50 1.90 8.52 0.04
C MET A 50 1.92 9.07 1.47
N SER A 51 2.67 8.44 2.38
CA SER A 51 2.82 8.82 3.78
C SER A 51 3.87 9.91 4.00
N GLY A 52 4.67 10.25 2.99
CA GLY A 52 5.51 11.44 2.93
C GLY A 52 6.19 11.86 4.24
N LYS A 53 7.30 11.22 4.60
CA LYS A 53 8.39 12.00 5.22
C LYS A 53 9.11 12.71 4.08
N LYS A 54 8.91 14.03 4.00
CA LYS A 54 9.87 14.94 3.37
C LYS A 54 11.14 14.96 4.22
#